data_AF-A0A2D5GDX9-F1
#
_entry.id   AF-A0A2D5GDX9-F1
#
_cell.length_a   1.000
_cell.length_b   1.000
_cell.length_c   1.000
_cell.angle_alpha   90.00
_cell.angle_beta   90.00
_cell.angle_gamma   90.00
#
_symmetry.space_group_name_H-M   'P 1'
#
loop_
_entity.id
_entity.type
_entity.pdbx_description
1 polymer ?
#
loop_
_entity_poly.entity_id
_entity_poly.type
_entity_poly.pdbx_seq_one_letter_code
_entity_poly.pdbx_strand_id
1 'polypeptide(L)'
;MEDETVPVTPYSTEDTMLPWHDTNPLPETLAKITRHISDNLHLELDHHSLADRYDMNVTQLEAMFQDHLSQTPTEFQKRVRLNKAQYLLEQTLLSLETVADKSGFGDIPSLQDAFLQNLNMFPSRYK
;
A
#
# COMPACT_ATOMS: atom_id res chain seq x y z
N MET A 1 -28.30 30.32 -1.50
CA MET A 1 -28.55 29.34 -2.57
C MET A 1 -27.23 29.24 -3.30
N GLU A 2 -26.36 28.41 -2.71
CA GLU A 2 -25.87 27.14 -3.31
C GLU A 2 -24.63 27.47 -4.14
N ASP A 3 -23.44 27.51 -3.54
CA ASP A 3 -22.59 26.37 -3.18
C ASP A 3 -22.42 25.40 -4.34
N GLU A 4 -21.43 25.67 -5.20
CA GLU A 4 -20.70 24.61 -5.91
C GLU A 4 -19.22 25.01 -5.96
N THR A 5 -18.53 24.58 -4.91
CA THR A 5 -17.07 24.49 -4.89
C THR A 5 -16.65 23.35 -5.82
N VAL A 6 -16.33 23.68 -7.08
CA VAL A 6 -15.68 22.73 -7.97
C VAL A 6 -14.21 22.59 -7.55
N PRO A 7 -13.72 21.38 -7.22
CA PRO A 7 -12.35 21.19 -6.73
C PRO A 7 -11.35 21.47 -7.85
N VAL A 8 -10.38 22.33 -7.54
CA VAL A 8 -9.18 22.54 -8.36
C VAL A 8 -8.43 21.21 -8.48
N THR A 9 -8.52 20.56 -9.63
CA THR A 9 -7.60 19.47 -9.99
C THR A 9 -6.39 20.12 -10.67
N PRO A 10 -5.18 20.05 -10.08
CA PRO A 10 -4.01 20.66 -10.69
C PRO A 10 -3.35 19.65 -11.64
N TYR A 11 -4.03 19.33 -12.74
CA TYR A 11 -3.39 18.65 -13.88
C TYR A 11 -3.69 19.42 -15.16
N SER A 12 -3.17 20.65 -15.21
CA SER A 12 -2.99 21.42 -16.44
C SER A 12 -1.61 22.04 -16.39
N THR A 13 -0.69 21.56 -17.21
CA THR A 13 -0.02 22.34 -18.24
C THR A 13 0.70 21.35 -19.16
N GLU A 14 0.09 21.12 -20.32
CA GLU A 14 0.68 20.77 -21.60
C GLU A 14 2.21 20.53 -21.62
N ASP A 15 2.65 19.27 -21.50
CA ASP A 15 3.72 18.71 -22.33
C ASP A 15 3.72 17.17 -22.20
N THR A 16 3.79 16.48 -23.35
CA THR A 16 3.72 15.03 -23.57
C THR A 16 2.34 14.36 -23.48
N MET A 17 1.74 14.25 -24.67
CA MET A 17 0.92 13.11 -25.11
C MET A 17 1.28 11.81 -24.35
N LEU A 18 0.31 11.22 -23.67
CA LEU A 18 0.38 9.87 -23.11
C LEU A 18 0.33 8.82 -24.24
N PRO A 19 1.35 7.97 -24.44
CA PRO A 19 1.24 6.78 -25.27
C PRO A 19 1.44 5.51 -24.44
N TRP A 20 1.10 5.51 -23.14
CA TRP A 20 1.32 4.35 -22.26
C TRP A 20 0.11 3.44 -22.14
N HIS A 21 -0.66 3.26 -23.21
CA HIS A 21 -1.42 2.03 -23.36
C HIS A 21 -0.58 1.09 -24.20
N ASP A 22 0.28 0.32 -23.54
CA ASP A 22 0.78 -0.90 -24.17
C ASP A 22 0.75 -2.06 -23.19
N THR A 23 0.22 -3.15 -23.69
CA THR A 23 -0.13 -4.40 -23.00
C THR A 23 1.07 -5.09 -22.34
N ASN A 24 1.57 -4.54 -21.24
CA ASN A 24 2.68 -5.14 -20.50
C ASN A 24 2.13 -6.10 -19.44
N PRO A 25 2.53 -7.40 -19.41
CA PRO A 25 2.44 -8.18 -18.17
C PRO A 25 3.08 -7.36 -17.04
N LEU A 26 2.61 -7.51 -15.78
CA LEU A 26 3.07 -6.73 -14.62
C LEU A 26 4.55 -6.33 -14.81
N PRO A 27 4.86 -5.02 -15.00
CA PRO A 27 6.20 -4.61 -15.33
C PRO A 27 7.16 -5.24 -14.33
N GLU A 28 8.28 -5.80 -14.78
CA GLU A 28 9.26 -6.41 -13.89
C GLU A 28 9.63 -5.44 -12.74
N THR A 29 9.60 -4.14 -13.04
CA THR A 29 9.69 -3.03 -12.09
C THR A 29 8.63 -3.07 -10.98
N LEU A 30 7.34 -3.24 -11.31
CA LEU A 30 6.27 -3.35 -10.31
C LEU A 30 6.43 -4.59 -9.43
N ALA A 31 6.84 -5.72 -10.01
CA ALA A 31 7.15 -6.92 -9.24
C ALA A 31 8.32 -6.70 -8.27
N LYS A 32 9.36 -5.98 -8.69
CA LYS A 32 10.49 -5.58 -7.82
C LYS A 32 10.04 -4.62 -6.72
N ILE A 33 9.21 -3.63 -7.03
CA ILE A 33 8.69 -2.66 -6.06
C ILE A 33 7.81 -3.33 -5.02
N THR A 34 6.83 -4.13 -5.45
CA THR A 34 5.93 -4.84 -4.52
C THR A 34 6.70 -5.80 -3.61
N ARG A 35 7.72 -6.47 -4.14
CA ARG A 35 8.66 -7.26 -3.33
C ARG A 35 9.43 -6.40 -2.34
N HIS A 36 9.99 -5.27 -2.77
CA HIS A 36 10.70 -4.34 -1.89
C HIS A 36 9.81 -3.85 -0.75
N ILE A 37 8.55 -3.51 -1.02
CA ILE A 37 7.59 -3.14 0.03
C ILE A 37 7.33 -4.31 0.98
N SER A 38 7.17 -5.52 0.45
CA SER A 38 6.89 -6.74 1.24
C SER A 38 8.07 -7.17 2.12
N ASP A 39 9.30 -6.91 1.68
CA ASP A 39 10.52 -7.17 2.46
C ASP A 39 10.72 -6.11 3.57
N ASN A 40 10.10 -4.92 3.41
CA ASN A 40 10.27 -3.77 4.30
C ASN A 40 8.96 -3.32 4.97
N LEU A 41 8.07 -4.26 5.29
CA LEU A 41 6.77 -3.94 5.89
C LEU A 41 6.87 -3.23 7.25
N HIS A 42 7.97 -3.34 7.97
CA HIS A 42 8.17 -2.70 9.28
C HIS A 42 8.54 -1.21 9.17
N LEU A 43 8.87 -0.72 7.98
CA LEU A 43 9.26 0.67 7.75
C LEU A 43 8.10 1.49 7.22
N GLU A 44 8.11 2.79 7.52
CA GLU A 44 7.24 3.73 6.81
C GLU A 44 7.63 3.79 5.33
N LEU A 45 6.61 3.87 4.47
CA LEU A 45 6.82 3.90 3.03
C LEU A 45 7.03 5.34 2.56
N ASP A 46 8.29 5.69 2.29
CA ASP A 46 8.61 6.95 1.61
C ASP A 46 8.50 6.76 0.09
N HIS A 47 7.50 7.42 -0.49
CA HIS A 47 7.21 7.35 -1.92
C HIS A 47 8.31 8.00 -2.76
N HIS A 48 8.97 9.06 -2.27
CA HIS A 48 10.06 9.72 -2.98
C HIS A 48 11.28 8.80 -3.07
N SER A 49 11.74 8.30 -1.91
CA SER A 49 12.87 7.35 -1.88
C SER A 49 12.58 6.07 -2.65
N LEU A 50 11.33 5.60 -2.64
CA LEU A 50 10.94 4.43 -3.43
C LEU A 50 10.96 4.73 -4.93
N ALA A 51 10.44 5.88 -5.36
CA ALA A 51 10.44 6.28 -6.76
C ALA A 51 11.86 6.49 -7.30
N ASP A 52 12.69 7.24 -6.56
CA ASP A 52 14.09 7.51 -6.91
C ASP A 52 14.91 6.21 -7.08
N ARG A 53 14.64 5.19 -6.25
CA ARG A 53 15.30 3.87 -6.34
C ARG A 53 15.06 3.16 -7.67
N TYR A 54 13.95 3.44 -8.34
CA TYR A 54 13.56 2.81 -9.60
C TYR A 54 13.55 3.79 -10.78
N ASP A 55 14.31 4.89 -10.67
CA ASP A 55 14.47 5.93 -11.71
C ASP A 55 13.12 6.50 -12.19
N MET A 56 12.16 6.66 -11.27
CA MET A 56 10.83 7.20 -11.55
C MET A 56 10.49 8.35 -10.60
N ASN A 57 9.46 9.12 -10.94
CA ASN A 57 8.87 10.08 -10.01
C ASN A 57 7.68 9.47 -9.25
N VAL A 58 7.23 10.15 -8.19
CA VAL A 58 6.11 9.69 -7.35
C VAL A 58 4.83 9.50 -8.16
N THR A 59 4.54 10.39 -9.10
CA THR A 59 3.35 10.28 -9.96
C THR A 59 3.37 9.02 -10.83
N GLN A 60 4.52 8.65 -11.39
CA GLN A 60 4.71 7.41 -12.16
C GLN A 60 4.57 6.18 -11.27
N LEU A 61 5.10 6.22 -10.05
CA LEU A 61 4.93 5.16 -9.06
C LEU A 61 3.45 4.97 -8.72
N GLU A 62 2.74 6.06 -8.38
CA GLU A 62 1.31 6.02 -8.06
C GLU A 62 0.46 5.55 -9.24
N ALA A 63 0.71 6.09 -10.44
CA ALA A 63 0.01 5.67 -11.66
C ALA A 63 0.20 4.18 -11.94
N MET A 64 1.44 3.67 -11.84
CA MET A 64 1.72 2.24 -12.03
C MET A 64 0.98 1.36 -11.01
N PHE A 65 0.88 1.81 -9.76
CA PHE A 65 0.11 1.14 -8.72
C PHE A 65 -1.39 1.18 -9.00
N GLN A 66 -1.91 2.33 -9.45
CA GLN A 66 -3.31 2.51 -9.80
C GLN A 66 -3.71 1.67 -11.03
N ASP A 67 -2.90 1.69 -12.07
CA ASP A 67 -3.18 1.02 -13.36
C ASP A 67 -3.13 -0.50 -13.24
N HIS A 68 -2.21 -1.04 -12.43
CA HIS A 68 -2.00 -2.49 -12.33
C HIS A 68 -2.60 -3.14 -11.09
N LEU A 69 -2.72 -2.41 -9.97
CA LEU A 69 -3.19 -2.96 -8.69
C LEU A 69 -4.45 -2.26 -8.17
N SER A 70 -4.92 -1.19 -8.84
CA SER A 70 -6.09 -0.40 -8.45
C SER A 70 -6.05 0.10 -7.00
N GLN A 71 -4.85 0.38 -6.50
CA GLN A 71 -4.59 0.85 -5.14
C GLN A 71 -3.23 1.54 -5.12
N THR A 72 -3.03 2.47 -4.18
CA THR A 72 -1.77 3.19 -3.97
C THR A 72 -0.68 2.29 -3.35
N PRO A 73 0.61 2.69 -3.40
CA PRO A 73 1.69 1.98 -2.70
C PRO A 73 1.45 1.80 -1.21
N THR A 74 0.89 2.82 -0.53
CA THR A 74 0.56 2.77 0.90
C THR A 74 -0.57 1.78 1.18
N GLU A 75 -1.62 1.77 0.37
CA GLU A 75 -2.72 0.80 0.50
C GLU A 75 -2.22 -0.63 0.26
N PHE A 76 -1.35 -0.82 -0.74
CA PHE A 76 -0.66 -2.11 -0.94
C PHE A 76 0.10 -2.54 0.31
N GLN A 77 0.93 -1.66 0.89
CA GLN A 77 1.69 -1.97 2.10
C GLN A 77 0.75 -2.38 3.25
N LYS A 78 -0.30 -1.59 3.51
CA LYS A 78 -1.30 -1.88 4.56
C LYS A 78 -1.97 -3.23 4.33
N ARG A 79 -2.38 -3.53 3.10
CA ARG A 79 -3.01 -4.81 2.73
C ARG A 79 -2.06 -5.99 2.97
N VAL A 80 -0.78 -5.86 2.60
CA VAL A 80 0.21 -6.91 2.83
C VAL A 80 0.49 -7.11 4.34
N ARG A 81 0.58 -6.02 5.12
CA ARG A 81 0.69 -6.11 6.59
C ARG A 81 -0.49 -6.88 7.20
N LEU A 82 -1.72 -6.56 6.76
CA LEU A 82 -2.94 -7.22 7.23
C LEU A 82 -2.96 -8.71 6.88
N ASN A 83 -2.69 -9.05 5.62
CA ASN A 83 -2.63 -10.44 5.16
C ASN A 83 -1.60 -11.26 5.96
N LYS A 84 -0.43 -10.67 6.23
CA LYS A 84 0.61 -11.31 7.03
C LYS A 84 0.17 -11.52 8.48
N ALA A 85 -0.52 -10.56 9.07
CA ALA A 85 -1.07 -10.69 10.42
C ALA A 85 -2.14 -11.80 10.49
N GLN A 86 -3.08 -11.85 9.53
CA GLN A 86 -4.09 -12.92 9.43
C GLN A 86 -3.42 -14.29 9.33
N TYR A 87 -2.45 -14.44 8.43
CA TYR A 87 -1.68 -15.68 8.28
C TYR A 87 -1.01 -16.10 9.59
N LEU A 88 -0.37 -15.17 10.31
CA LEU A 88 0.27 -15.50 11.58
C LEU A 88 -0.74 -15.91 12.66
N LEU A 89 -1.91 -15.27 12.71
CA LEU A 89 -2.97 -15.62 13.67
C LEU A 89 -3.56 -17.00 13.40
N GLU A 90 -3.73 -17.37 12.13
CA GLU A 90 -4.30 -18.67 11.74
C GLU A 90 -3.31 -19.83 11.88
N GLN A 91 -2.05 -19.59 11.54
CA GLN A 91 -1.06 -20.67 11.42
C GLN A 91 -0.24 -20.86 12.69
N THR A 92 -0.32 -19.95 13.66
CA THR A 92 0.54 -19.98 14.85
C THR A 92 -0.19 -19.61 16.13
N LEU A 93 0.42 -19.96 17.27
CA LEU A 93 -0.07 -19.54 18.59
C LEU A 93 0.65 -18.30 19.14
N LEU A 94 1.27 -17.50 18.27
CA LEU A 94 2.00 -16.29 18.67
C LEU A 94 1.11 -15.31 19.46
N SER A 95 1.77 -14.51 20.30
CA SER A 95 1.11 -13.41 21.01
C SER A 95 0.77 -12.27 20.05
N LEU A 96 -0.23 -11.44 20.39
CA LEU A 96 -0.59 -10.28 19.57
C LEU A 96 0.58 -9.30 19.40
N GLU A 97 1.43 -9.15 20.41
CA GLU A 97 2.65 -8.35 20.34
C GLU A 97 3.61 -8.89 19.27
N THR A 98 3.89 -10.20 19.27
CA THR A 98 4.76 -10.79 18.26
C THR A 98 4.14 -10.77 16.86
N VAL A 99 2.81 -10.90 16.76
CA VAL A 99 2.10 -10.76 15.49
C VAL A 99 2.29 -9.34 14.94
N ALA A 100 2.01 -8.31 15.76
CA ALA A 100 2.13 -6.90 15.36
C ALA A 100 3.54 -6.56 14.86
N ASP A 101 4.58 -7.00 15.57
CA ASP A 101 5.97 -6.82 15.19
C ASP A 101 6.27 -7.53 13.85
N LYS A 102 5.97 -8.83 13.75
CA LYS A 102 6.28 -9.63 12.55
C LYS A 102 5.48 -9.21 11.32
N SER A 103 4.27 -8.69 11.48
CA SER A 103 3.46 -8.18 10.38
C SER A 103 3.84 -6.75 9.95
N GLY A 104 4.65 -6.04 10.75
CA GLY A 104 5.10 -4.68 10.46
C GLY A 104 4.17 -3.57 10.93
N PHE A 105 3.27 -3.85 11.89
CA PHE A 105 2.47 -2.82 12.57
C PHE A 105 3.22 -2.18 13.75
N GLY A 106 4.23 -2.86 14.30
CA GLY A 106 5.08 -2.35 15.39
C GLY A 106 4.44 -2.48 16.77
N ASP A 107 3.12 -2.31 16.90
CA ASP A 107 2.41 -2.44 18.17
C ASP A 107 0.99 -3.02 18.03
N ILE A 108 0.43 -3.43 19.17
CA ILE A 108 -0.91 -4.02 19.26
C ILE A 108 -2.00 -3.02 18.86
N PRO A 109 -2.00 -1.75 19.32
CA PRO A 109 -3.00 -0.77 18.92
C PRO A 109 -3.09 -0.59 17.39
N SER A 110 -1.96 -0.43 16.71
CA SER A 110 -1.90 -0.26 15.25
C SER A 110 -2.42 -1.49 14.51
N LEU A 111 -2.11 -2.69 15.01
CA LEU A 111 -2.68 -3.94 14.50
C LEU A 111 -4.20 -3.98 14.70
N GLN A 112 -4.70 -3.63 15.88
CA GLN A 112 -6.14 -3.62 16.17
C GLN A 112 -6.90 -2.61 15.31
N ASP A 113 -6.39 -1.40 15.17
CA ASP A 113 -6.98 -0.36 14.33
C ASP A 113 -7.06 -0.80 12.87
N ALA A 114 -5.99 -1.41 12.34
CA ALA A 114 -5.99 -1.94 10.98
C ALA A 114 -7.05 -3.05 10.80
N PHE A 115 -7.18 -3.95 11.78
CA PHE A 115 -8.18 -5.01 11.76
C PHE A 115 -9.61 -4.48 11.84
N LEU A 116 -9.86 -3.48 12.69
CA LEU A 116 -11.17 -2.84 12.78
C LEU A 116 -11.53 -2.10 11.49
N GLN A 117 -10.60 -1.34 10.91
CA GLN A 117 -10.85 -0.56 9.70
C GLN A 117 -11.10 -1.44 8.47
N ASN A 118 -10.44 -2.60 8.37
CA ASN A 118 -10.48 -3.43 7.16
C ASN A 118 -11.37 -4.67 7.28
N LEU A 119 -11.51 -5.25 8.48
CA LEU A 119 -12.24 -6.51 8.70
C LEU A 119 -13.41 -6.35 9.68
N ASN A 120 -13.57 -5.17 10.28
CA ASN A 120 -14.62 -4.89 11.25
C ASN A 120 -14.64 -5.90 12.44
N MET A 121 -13.47 -6.42 12.80
CA MET A 121 -13.26 -7.45 13.82
C MET A 121 -11.93 -7.22 14.53
N PHE A 122 -11.83 -7.54 15.82
CA PHE A 122 -10.55 -7.50 16.54
C PHE A 122 -9.67 -8.71 16.24
N PRO A 123 -8.32 -8.56 16.21
CA PRO A 123 -7.38 -9.68 16.07
C PRO A 123 -7.60 -10.80 17.10
N SER A 124 -7.98 -10.44 18.33
CA SER A 124 -8.27 -11.39 19.42
C SER A 124 -9.52 -12.24 19.18
N ARG A 125 -10.46 -11.77 18.34
CA ARG A 125 -11.65 -12.52 17.92
C ARG A 125 -11.42 -13.34 16.65
N TYR A 126 -10.37 -13.01 15.92
CA TYR A 126 -9.98 -13.70 14.69
C TYR A 126 -9.28 -15.03 14.97
N LYS A 127 -8.51 -15.10 16.07
CA LYS A 127 -7.81 -16.30 16.54
C LYS A 127 -8.75 -17.31 17.18
#